data_AF-A0A6N9Q4D2-F1
#
_entry.id   AF-A0A6N9Q4D2-F1
#
_cell.length_a   1.000
_cell.length_b   1.000
_cell.length_c   1.000
_cell.angle_alpha   90.00
_cell.angle_beta   90.00
_cell.angle_gamma   90.00
#
_symmetry.space_group_name_H-M   'P 1'
#
loop_
_entity.id
_entity.type
_entity.pdbx_description
1 polymer ?
#
loop_
_entity_poly.entity_id
_entity_poly.type
_entity_poly.pdbx_seq_one_letter_code
_entity_poly.pdbx_strand_id
1 'polypeptide(L)'
;MFEKSICDCCVCPMQFVLEQFKGEEVDIFSLELGGDIISFNIQITEINNFIVSGIDKSSVGSGNPIHIPICNIFFVIPPRIPEVIPIQKNSKGECVCCEDPITNVAKTLIGKEVSILEGLFIIENVGEGIVIAQNPKEIVVFSSCKISGIEEMTNGALSLPNSEELSLNFEKSICDCCVCPMQFALEQFKGEEVFILSETLTSTIQIIEVKNFIVSGIVVEGSSQGNLIHIPICNILFVSPISNTKIPDVKPIQKNTKGECVCCEDPITNVANALIGKEVSIRIELTLSSLIIEFIIEKVGEGIVFGNITSVEPPFGSTIILSSCKIPGIEEITNDTMSSPNLKEMFVNFEKSICDCCVCPMQFTLEQFRGEELVIRSEFGGFNIQVTEVKNFIVSGIDKSPVGSGNPIHIPICNIVQYFPISSKKIPDVKPIQKNTKGECVCCEDPITNVANTLIGNEVTFFNLTFIIDKVGEGIVIGQNPDLIFVFSSCKISGIEEMKWNFFVFSTEVTAQKLSRWNNLKQMSIKGKKTK
;
A
#
# COMPACT_ATOMS: atom_id res chain seq x y z
N MET A 1 -1.98 -13.65 -23.53
CA MET A 1 -3.00 -12.62 -23.27
C MET A 1 -2.85 -12.31 -21.80
N PHE A 2 -2.26 -11.18 -21.45
CA PHE A 2 -2.08 -10.77 -20.06
C PHE A 2 -3.44 -10.33 -19.52
N GLU A 3 -3.80 -10.78 -18.31
CA GLU A 3 -4.83 -10.11 -17.52
C GLU A 3 -4.29 -8.69 -17.26
N LYS A 4 -5.04 -7.64 -17.63
CA LYS A 4 -4.58 -6.26 -17.43
C LYS A 4 -4.53 -5.97 -15.92
N SER A 5 -3.32 -5.90 -15.40
CA SER A 5 -2.98 -5.60 -13.99
C SER A 5 -2.61 -4.14 -13.83
N ILE A 6 -2.33 -3.69 -12.61
CA ILE A 6 -1.86 -2.32 -12.37
C ILE A 6 -0.58 -1.99 -13.17
N CYS A 7 0.23 -3.02 -13.51
CA CYS A 7 1.36 -2.88 -14.41
C CYS A 7 0.96 -2.28 -15.76
N ASP A 8 -0.17 -2.74 -16.30
CA ASP A 8 -0.62 -2.40 -17.65
C ASP A 8 -1.25 -1.02 -17.69
N CYS A 9 -2.10 -0.69 -16.71
CA CYS A 9 -2.82 0.60 -16.73
C CYS A 9 -2.09 1.75 -16.05
N CYS A 10 -1.19 1.55 -15.08
CA CYS A 10 -0.58 2.67 -14.35
C CYS A 10 0.95 2.68 -14.42
N VAL A 11 1.61 1.52 -14.33
CA VAL A 11 3.08 1.46 -14.34
C VAL A 11 3.64 1.69 -15.73
N CYS A 12 3.13 0.99 -16.75
CA CYS A 12 3.58 1.17 -18.14
C CYS A 12 3.35 2.61 -18.65
N PRO A 13 2.18 3.25 -18.46
CA PRO A 13 2.00 4.63 -18.87
C PRO A 13 2.86 5.63 -18.09
N MET A 14 3.07 5.43 -16.79
CA MET A 14 3.97 6.28 -16.01
C MET A 14 5.43 6.13 -16.47
N GLN A 15 5.86 4.92 -16.83
CA GLN A 15 7.17 4.72 -17.46
C GLN A 15 7.30 5.50 -18.77
N PHE A 16 6.30 5.44 -19.63
CA PHE A 16 6.28 6.20 -20.89
C PHE A 16 6.37 7.71 -20.66
N VAL A 17 5.68 8.23 -19.64
CA VAL A 17 5.78 9.64 -19.23
C VAL A 17 7.21 9.96 -18.80
N LEU A 18 7.78 9.16 -17.90
CA LEU A 18 9.09 9.43 -17.31
C LEU A 18 10.22 9.32 -18.33
N GLU A 19 10.11 8.43 -19.32
CA GLU A 19 11.09 8.27 -20.40
C GLU A 19 11.33 9.57 -21.18
N GLN A 20 10.32 10.44 -21.23
CA GLN A 20 10.40 11.74 -21.90
C GLN A 20 11.27 12.75 -21.14
N PHE A 21 11.57 12.52 -19.86
CA PHE A 21 12.32 13.42 -18.98
C PHE A 21 13.73 12.91 -18.66
N LYS A 22 14.24 11.94 -19.43
CA LYS A 22 15.60 11.44 -19.25
C LYS A 22 16.63 12.57 -19.44
N GLY A 23 17.47 12.77 -18.43
CA GLY A 23 18.46 13.85 -18.35
C GLY A 23 17.96 15.13 -17.68
N GLU A 24 16.66 15.23 -17.43
CA GLU A 24 16.00 16.36 -16.78
C GLU A 24 15.82 16.11 -15.27
N GLU A 25 15.62 17.19 -14.51
CA GLU A 25 15.26 17.13 -13.09
C GLU A 25 13.74 17.03 -12.95
N VAL A 26 13.28 16.10 -12.11
CA VAL A 26 11.86 15.81 -11.86
C VAL A 26 11.69 15.59 -10.37
N ASP A 27 10.62 16.13 -9.78
CA ASP A 27 10.21 15.73 -8.43
C ASP A 27 9.28 14.53 -8.52
N ILE A 28 9.62 13.44 -7.84
CA ILE A 28 8.84 12.20 -7.79
C ILE A 28 8.29 12.04 -6.39
N PHE A 29 6.97 11.88 -6.29
CA PHE A 29 6.27 11.64 -5.02
C PHE A 29 5.83 10.19 -4.94
N SER A 30 6.19 9.51 -3.86
CA SER A 30 5.93 8.08 -3.64
C SER A 30 5.45 7.82 -2.22
N LEU A 31 4.65 6.78 -2.02
CA LEU A 31 4.13 6.39 -0.71
C LEU A 31 5.17 5.61 0.09
N GLU A 32 5.32 5.99 1.34
CA GLU A 32 6.20 5.43 2.36
C GLU A 32 5.41 4.58 3.37
N LEU A 33 6.15 3.83 4.21
CA LEU A 33 5.69 3.28 5.48
C LEU A 33 4.77 4.24 6.24
N GLY A 34 3.62 3.75 6.71
CA GLY A 34 2.69 4.52 7.53
C GLY A 34 1.79 5.50 6.75
N GLY A 35 1.85 5.47 5.41
CA GLY A 35 1.02 6.31 4.56
C GLY A 35 1.62 7.69 4.25
N ASP A 36 2.89 7.93 4.60
CA ASP A 36 3.56 9.19 4.32
C ASP A 36 3.94 9.33 2.83
N ILE A 37 3.91 10.55 2.28
CA ILE A 37 4.35 10.81 0.91
C ILE A 37 5.79 11.36 0.96
N ILE A 38 6.75 10.62 0.42
CA ILE A 38 8.13 11.10 0.22
C ILE A 38 8.22 11.84 -1.11
N SER A 39 8.98 12.92 -1.12
CA SER A 39 9.43 13.60 -2.34
C SER A 39 10.90 13.29 -2.64
N PHE A 40 11.19 12.93 -3.88
CA PHE A 40 12.53 12.74 -4.42
C PHE A 40 12.77 13.75 -5.54
N ASN A 41 13.70 14.69 -5.34
CA ASN A 41 14.16 15.58 -6.40
C ASN A 41 15.30 14.87 -7.15
N ILE A 42 15.03 14.37 -8.35
CA ILE A 42 15.94 13.46 -9.06
C ILE A 42 16.30 13.99 -10.44
N GLN A 43 17.58 13.95 -10.79
CA GLN A 43 18.01 14.04 -12.19
C GLN A 43 17.98 12.64 -12.82
N ILE A 44 17.02 12.39 -13.72
CA ILE A 44 16.81 11.06 -14.29
C ILE A 44 17.98 10.69 -15.20
N THR A 45 18.63 9.56 -14.92
CA THR A 45 19.76 9.06 -15.73
C THR A 45 19.37 7.86 -16.58
N GLU A 46 18.48 7.01 -16.08
CA GLU A 46 18.03 5.79 -16.73
C GLU A 46 16.61 5.45 -16.27
N ILE A 47 15.81 4.94 -17.20
CA ILE A 47 14.54 4.29 -16.89
C ILE A 47 14.61 2.92 -17.55
N ASN A 48 14.54 1.87 -16.74
CA ASN A 48 14.72 0.51 -17.22
C ASN A 48 14.02 -0.46 -16.28
N ASN A 49 13.36 -1.46 -16.86
CA ASN A 49 12.68 -2.53 -16.13
C ASN A 49 11.77 -1.98 -15.00
N PHE A 50 10.97 -0.95 -15.29
CA PHE A 50 10.06 -0.31 -14.33
C PHE A 50 10.73 0.40 -13.13
N ILE A 51 12.04 0.68 -13.20
CA ILE A 51 12.78 1.50 -12.25
C ILE A 51 13.17 2.83 -12.90
N VAL A 52 12.94 3.93 -12.19
CA VAL A 52 13.56 5.22 -12.45
C VAL A 52 14.85 5.30 -11.66
N SER A 53 15.97 5.48 -12.35
CA SER A 53 17.29 5.64 -11.73
C SER A 53 17.86 7.00 -12.04
N GLY A 54 18.46 7.63 -11.04
CA GLY A 54 18.98 8.98 -11.19
C GLY A 54 19.86 9.39 -10.04
N ILE A 55 20.15 10.69 -10.00
CA ILE A 55 20.97 11.30 -8.95
C ILE A 55 20.05 12.20 -8.14
N ASP A 56 20.03 12.00 -6.82
CA ASP A 56 19.31 12.89 -5.91
C ASP A 56 19.90 14.32 -5.98
N LYS A 57 19.03 15.31 -5.82
CA LYS A 57 19.30 16.75 -5.91
C LYS A 57 18.72 17.53 -4.74
N SER A 58 18.05 16.86 -3.79
CA SER A 58 17.26 17.46 -2.71
C SER A 58 18.02 18.35 -1.73
N SER A 59 19.36 18.30 -1.63
CA SER A 59 20.19 19.25 -0.84
C SER A 59 21.69 19.22 -1.20
N VAL A 60 22.43 20.28 -0.81
CA VAL A 60 23.88 20.47 -1.06
C VAL A 60 24.71 19.29 -0.53
N GLY A 61 24.98 18.31 -1.39
CA GLY A 61 25.82 17.15 -1.09
C GLY A 61 25.26 15.79 -1.47
N SER A 62 23.97 15.66 -1.79
CA SER A 62 23.46 14.40 -2.35
C SER A 62 23.75 14.37 -3.85
N GLY A 63 24.71 13.52 -4.22
CA GLY A 63 24.97 13.05 -5.58
C GLY A 63 24.80 11.53 -5.62
N ASN A 64 23.98 11.03 -4.70
CA ASN A 64 23.77 9.62 -4.48
C ASN A 64 22.87 9.08 -5.59
N PRO A 65 23.21 7.91 -6.15
CA PRO A 65 22.28 7.16 -6.97
C PRO A 65 21.01 6.85 -6.18
N ILE A 66 19.86 7.05 -6.81
CA ILE A 66 18.57 6.65 -6.26
C ILE A 66 17.80 5.84 -7.30
N HIS A 67 17.12 4.81 -6.84
CA HIS A 67 16.32 3.88 -7.65
C HIS A 67 14.90 3.82 -7.10
N ILE A 68 13.93 4.26 -7.92
CA ILE A 68 12.52 4.37 -7.53
C ILE A 68 11.69 3.42 -8.40
N PRO A 69 10.97 2.44 -7.83
CA PRO A 69 10.05 1.61 -8.58
C PRO A 69 8.81 2.41 -9.01
N ILE A 70 8.48 2.33 -10.30
CA ILE A 70 7.41 3.15 -10.89
C ILE A 70 6.03 2.81 -10.29
N CYS A 71 5.83 1.57 -9.83
CA CYS A 71 4.57 1.14 -9.21
C CYS A 71 4.19 1.91 -7.93
N ASN A 72 5.16 2.53 -7.27
CA ASN A 72 4.95 3.25 -6.02
C ASN A 72 4.85 4.76 -6.23
N ILE A 73 4.93 5.25 -7.47
CA ILE A 73 4.81 6.68 -7.78
C ILE A 73 3.34 7.11 -7.70
N PHE A 74 3.06 8.12 -6.88
CA PHE A 74 1.75 8.77 -6.76
C PHE A 74 1.57 9.84 -7.84
N PHE A 75 2.52 10.76 -7.90
CA PHE A 75 2.56 11.80 -8.91
C PHE A 75 3.99 12.30 -9.11
N VAL A 76 4.20 13.01 -10.22
CA VAL A 76 5.47 13.66 -10.51
C VAL A 76 5.24 15.11 -10.91
N ILE A 77 6.22 15.97 -10.63
CA ILE A 77 6.25 17.37 -11.06
C ILE A 77 7.36 17.50 -12.11
N PRO A 78 7.02 17.40 -13.41
CA PRO A 78 7.99 17.54 -14.48
C PRO A 78 8.20 19.01 -14.88
N PRO A 79 9.30 19.32 -15.61
CA PRO A 79 9.59 20.67 -16.07
C PRO A 79 8.68 21.15 -17.22
N ARG A 80 7.93 20.24 -17.86
CA ARG A 80 7.03 20.52 -18.98
C ARG A 80 5.94 19.45 -19.09
N ILE A 81 4.87 19.77 -19.80
CA ILE A 81 3.74 18.85 -20.04
C ILE A 81 4.24 17.66 -20.90
N PRO A 82 4.07 16.41 -20.43
CA PRO A 82 4.42 15.22 -21.21
C PRO A 82 3.32 14.84 -22.20
N GLU A 83 3.68 14.02 -23.18
CA GLU A 83 2.73 13.23 -23.94
C GLU A 83 2.22 12.05 -23.09
N VAL A 84 0.98 11.62 -23.34
CA VAL A 84 0.35 10.49 -22.64
C VAL A 84 -0.18 9.46 -23.64
N ILE A 85 -0.21 8.21 -23.22
CA ILE A 85 -0.80 7.12 -23.99
C ILE A 85 -2.33 7.33 -24.04
N PRO A 86 -2.98 7.21 -25.21
CA PRO A 86 -4.43 7.31 -25.29
C PRO A 86 -5.13 6.24 -24.44
N ILE A 87 -6.22 6.63 -23.78
CA ILE A 87 -7.03 5.71 -22.94
C ILE A 87 -7.42 4.46 -23.75
N GLN A 88 -7.06 3.30 -23.24
CA GLN A 88 -7.53 2.02 -23.75
C GLN A 88 -8.65 1.49 -22.87
N LYS A 89 -9.69 0.93 -23.49
CA LYS A 89 -10.77 0.30 -22.73
C LYS A 89 -10.27 -1.02 -22.15
N ASN A 90 -10.31 -1.14 -20.82
CA ASN A 90 -10.02 -2.39 -20.15
C ASN A 90 -11.30 -3.22 -20.06
N SER A 91 -11.16 -4.54 -20.15
CA SER A 91 -12.30 -5.47 -20.09
C SER A 91 -12.14 -6.55 -19.04
N LYS A 92 -10.97 -6.63 -18.40
CA LYS A 92 -10.61 -7.61 -17.38
C LYS A 92 -9.56 -7.03 -16.44
N GLY A 93 -9.49 -7.58 -15.23
CA GLY A 93 -8.48 -7.25 -14.23
C GLY A 93 -8.77 -5.98 -13.45
N GLU A 94 -7.81 -5.59 -12.62
CA GLU A 94 -7.97 -4.57 -11.58
C GLU A 94 -8.14 -3.17 -12.16
N CYS A 95 -7.56 -2.91 -13.33
CA CYS A 95 -7.72 -1.63 -14.01
C CYS A 95 -9.18 -1.26 -14.23
N VAL A 96 -10.06 -2.24 -14.49
CA VAL A 96 -11.48 -1.98 -14.79
C VAL A 96 -12.23 -1.37 -13.60
N CYS A 97 -11.86 -1.71 -12.36
CA CYS A 97 -12.58 -1.24 -11.17
C CYS A 97 -11.78 -0.25 -10.31
N CYS A 98 -10.47 -0.17 -10.48
CA CYS A 98 -9.61 0.72 -9.69
C CYS A 98 -9.11 1.93 -10.50
N GLU A 99 -8.76 1.74 -11.77
CA GLU A 99 -8.12 2.76 -12.60
C GLU A 99 -9.11 3.43 -13.58
N ASP A 100 -9.71 2.64 -14.48
CA ASP A 100 -10.68 3.07 -15.48
C ASP A 100 -11.74 4.02 -14.90
N PRO A 101 -12.36 3.73 -13.73
CA PRO A 101 -13.43 4.56 -13.21
C PRO A 101 -12.99 6.02 -12.95
N ILE A 102 -11.87 6.20 -12.25
CA ILE A 102 -11.41 7.54 -11.86
C ILE A 102 -10.74 8.26 -13.03
N THR A 103 -10.06 7.54 -13.93
CA THR A 103 -9.55 8.08 -15.20
C THR A 103 -10.68 8.60 -16.08
N ASN A 104 -11.80 7.87 -16.16
CA ASN A 104 -12.97 8.32 -16.90
C ASN A 104 -13.63 9.54 -16.25
N VAL A 105 -13.70 9.61 -14.92
CA VAL A 105 -14.14 10.82 -14.21
C VAL A 105 -13.23 12.00 -14.56
N ALA A 106 -11.91 11.87 -14.41
CA ALA A 106 -10.95 12.93 -14.73
C ALA A 106 -11.10 13.43 -16.17
N LYS A 107 -11.32 12.52 -17.13
CA LYS A 107 -11.54 12.87 -18.54
C LYS A 107 -12.76 13.77 -18.74
N THR A 108 -13.83 13.57 -17.98
CA THR A 108 -15.03 14.43 -18.05
C THR A 108 -14.83 15.81 -17.43
N LEU A 109 -13.75 15.97 -16.65
CA LEU A 109 -13.41 17.19 -15.92
C LEU A 109 -12.25 17.97 -16.56
N ILE A 110 -11.81 17.61 -17.78
CA ILE A 110 -10.82 18.39 -18.54
C ILE A 110 -11.29 19.84 -18.70
N GLY A 111 -10.40 20.78 -18.37
CA GLY A 111 -10.64 22.23 -18.39
C GLY A 111 -11.41 22.76 -17.17
N LYS A 112 -11.78 21.92 -16.21
CA LYS A 112 -12.42 22.33 -14.95
C LYS A 112 -11.40 22.45 -13.81
N GLU A 113 -11.70 23.31 -12.85
CA GLU A 113 -10.96 23.42 -11.60
C GLU A 113 -11.42 22.32 -10.63
N VAL A 114 -10.45 21.57 -10.11
CA VAL A 114 -10.66 20.43 -9.23
C VAL A 114 -9.72 20.47 -8.04
N SER A 115 -10.07 19.78 -6.96
CA SER A 115 -9.16 19.43 -5.89
C SER A 115 -8.78 17.95 -5.96
N ILE A 116 -7.48 17.67 -5.94
CA ILE A 116 -6.89 16.32 -5.89
C ILE A 116 -5.77 16.37 -4.84
N LEU A 117 -5.80 15.45 -3.87
CA LEU A 117 -4.85 15.45 -2.73
C LEU A 117 -4.78 16.82 -2.02
N GLU A 118 -5.93 17.47 -1.82
CA GLU A 118 -6.07 18.83 -1.24
C GLU A 118 -5.44 19.98 -2.05
N GLY A 119 -4.82 19.69 -3.20
CA GLY A 119 -4.29 20.69 -4.12
C GLY A 119 -5.34 21.12 -5.16
N LEU A 120 -5.39 22.41 -5.48
CA LEU A 120 -6.26 22.97 -6.52
C LEU A 120 -5.56 22.97 -7.87
N PHE A 121 -6.21 22.38 -8.88
CA PHE A 121 -5.65 22.22 -10.23
C PHE A 121 -6.71 22.39 -11.31
N ILE A 122 -6.26 22.68 -12.52
CA ILE A 122 -7.05 22.52 -13.75
C ILE A 122 -6.57 21.25 -14.45
N ILE A 123 -7.48 20.34 -14.79
CA ILE A 123 -7.13 19.13 -15.56
C ILE A 123 -6.89 19.52 -17.02
N GLU A 124 -5.68 19.29 -17.51
CA GLU A 124 -5.27 19.65 -18.88
C GLU A 124 -5.45 18.49 -19.85
N ASN A 125 -5.07 17.28 -19.43
CA ASN A 125 -5.09 16.10 -20.29
C ASN A 125 -5.20 14.82 -19.47
N VAL A 126 -5.79 13.78 -20.07
CA VAL A 126 -5.98 12.47 -19.44
C VAL A 126 -5.62 11.37 -20.44
N GLY A 127 -4.70 10.50 -20.05
CA GLY A 127 -4.29 9.31 -20.80
C GLY A 127 -4.64 8.02 -20.05
N GLU A 128 -4.30 6.87 -20.62
CA GLU A 128 -4.34 5.58 -19.90
C GLU A 128 -3.50 5.71 -18.63
N GLY A 129 -4.09 5.52 -17.45
CA GLY A 129 -3.36 5.56 -16.20
C GLY A 129 -2.96 6.93 -15.67
N ILE A 130 -3.09 8.00 -16.45
CA ILE A 130 -2.40 9.28 -16.19
C ILE A 130 -3.38 10.45 -16.25
N VAL A 131 -3.34 11.30 -15.23
CA VAL A 131 -4.04 12.59 -15.20
C VAL A 131 -3.00 13.71 -15.13
N ILE A 132 -2.97 14.58 -16.13
CA ILE A 132 -2.15 15.79 -16.12
C ILE A 132 -3.03 16.94 -15.64
N ALA A 133 -2.63 17.56 -14.54
CA ALA A 133 -3.25 18.77 -14.04
C ALA A 133 -2.20 19.85 -13.81
N GLN A 134 -2.61 21.11 -13.79
CA GLN A 134 -1.70 22.21 -13.54
C GLN A 134 -2.31 23.24 -12.59
N ASN A 135 -1.46 23.88 -11.83
CA ASN A 135 -1.79 25.09 -11.10
C ASN A 135 -0.85 26.23 -11.60
N PRO A 136 -1.01 27.48 -11.14
CA PRO A 136 -0.17 28.58 -11.61
C PRO A 136 1.35 28.42 -11.33
N LYS A 137 1.75 27.48 -10.48
CA LYS A 137 3.15 27.26 -10.09
C LYS A 137 3.78 26.08 -10.82
N GLU A 138 3.02 25.01 -11.03
CA GLU A 138 3.59 23.73 -11.45
C GLU A 138 2.62 22.88 -12.28
N ILE A 139 3.21 21.93 -13.01
CA ILE A 139 2.50 20.87 -13.73
C ILE A 139 2.61 19.62 -12.85
N VAL A 140 1.50 18.93 -12.62
CA VAL A 140 1.47 17.70 -11.84
C VAL A 140 0.92 16.57 -12.70
N VAL A 141 1.63 15.45 -12.72
CA VAL A 141 1.23 14.25 -13.45
C VAL A 141 0.92 13.16 -12.45
N PHE A 142 -0.37 12.91 -12.23
CA PHE A 142 -0.86 11.91 -11.29
C PHE A 142 -0.96 10.53 -11.94
N SER A 143 -0.58 9.50 -11.19
CA SER A 143 -1.05 8.15 -11.45
C SER A 143 -2.50 8.03 -11.00
N SER A 144 -3.40 7.75 -11.93
CA SER A 144 -4.84 7.59 -11.65
C SER A 144 -5.12 6.49 -10.63
N CYS A 145 -4.34 5.40 -10.62
CA CYS A 145 -4.44 4.34 -9.60
C CYS A 145 -4.17 4.82 -8.17
N LYS A 146 -3.58 6.00 -8.00
CA LYS A 146 -3.24 6.59 -6.70
C LYS A 146 -4.13 7.79 -6.33
N ILE A 147 -5.14 8.12 -7.15
CA ILE A 147 -6.10 9.18 -6.87
C ILE A 147 -7.19 8.65 -5.93
N SER A 148 -7.20 9.09 -4.68
CA SER A 148 -8.24 8.72 -3.70
C SER A 148 -9.57 9.45 -3.89
N GLY A 149 -9.60 10.51 -4.70
CA GLY A 149 -10.81 11.18 -5.12
C GLY A 149 -10.53 12.46 -5.92
N ILE A 150 -11.53 12.92 -6.65
CA ILE A 150 -11.52 14.19 -7.37
C ILE A 150 -12.73 15.00 -6.94
N GLU A 151 -12.49 16.19 -6.40
CA GLU A 151 -13.52 17.12 -5.99
C GLU A 151 -13.65 18.24 -7.03
N GLU A 152 -14.84 18.43 -7.61
CA GLU A 152 -15.13 19.51 -8.55
C GLU A 152 -15.39 20.81 -7.77
N MET A 153 -14.59 21.85 -8.04
CA MET A 153 -14.81 23.18 -7.47
C MET A 153 -16.02 23.82 -8.17
N THR A 154 -17.18 23.80 -7.52
CA THR A 154 -18.40 24.34 -8.13
C THR A 154 -18.66 25.79 -7.70
N ASN A 155 -18.92 26.66 -8.68
CA ASN A 155 -19.62 27.95 -8.47
C ASN A 155 -21.15 27.82 -8.65
N GLY A 156 -21.72 26.63 -8.39
CA GLY A 156 -23.18 26.43 -8.35
C GLY A 156 -23.87 25.87 -9.60
N ALA A 157 -23.23 25.01 -10.41
CA ALA A 157 -23.94 24.23 -11.44
C ALA A 157 -23.49 22.76 -11.45
N LEU A 158 -24.36 21.86 -10.97
CA LEU A 158 -24.16 20.41 -11.06
C LEU A 158 -24.31 19.93 -12.51
N SER A 159 -23.30 19.25 -13.04
CA SER A 159 -23.43 18.41 -14.22
C SER A 159 -22.93 17.01 -13.88
N LEU A 160 -23.84 16.05 -13.67
CA LEU A 160 -23.47 14.65 -13.49
C LEU A 160 -22.91 14.10 -14.83
N PRO A 161 -21.77 13.40 -14.82
CA PRO A 161 -21.23 12.80 -16.04
C PRO A 161 -22.15 11.66 -16.53
N ASN A 162 -22.54 11.72 -17.80
CA ASN A 162 -23.15 10.57 -18.49
C ASN A 162 -22.07 9.50 -18.71
N SER A 163 -22.17 8.37 -17.99
CA SER A 163 -21.32 7.20 -18.22
C SER A 163 -22.17 6.01 -18.69
N GLU A 164 -21.73 5.39 -19.80
CA GLU A 164 -22.32 4.19 -20.37
C GLU A 164 -22.28 3.03 -19.35
N GLU A 165 -23.36 2.24 -19.28
CA GLU A 165 -23.42 1.02 -18.48
C GLU A 165 -22.41 -0.01 -18.98
N LEU A 166 -21.41 -0.34 -18.16
CA LEU A 166 -20.57 -1.51 -18.38
C LEU A 166 -21.15 -2.71 -17.62
N SER A 167 -21.90 -3.57 -18.32
CA SER A 167 -22.13 -4.94 -17.85
C SER A 167 -20.88 -5.77 -18.18
N LEU A 168 -20.09 -6.12 -17.17
CA LEU A 168 -18.88 -6.95 -17.35
C LEU A 168 -18.92 -8.19 -16.46
N ASN A 169 -18.44 -9.29 -17.03
CA ASN A 169 -18.34 -10.59 -16.38
C ASN A 169 -16.84 -10.80 -16.08
N PHE A 170 -16.45 -10.77 -14.81
CA PHE A 170 -15.05 -10.74 -14.39
C PHE A 170 -14.46 -12.14 -14.21
N GLU A 171 -13.16 -12.26 -14.48
CA GLU A 171 -12.30 -13.32 -13.91
C GLU A 171 -11.78 -12.79 -12.56
N LYS A 172 -11.85 -13.61 -11.50
CA LYS A 172 -11.73 -13.18 -10.08
C LYS A 172 -10.49 -12.31 -9.77
N SER A 173 -10.67 -11.03 -9.40
CA SER A 173 -9.63 -10.07 -8.94
C SER A 173 -10.01 -9.32 -7.65
N ILE A 174 -9.19 -8.34 -7.20
CA ILE A 174 -9.56 -7.42 -6.09
C ILE A 174 -10.91 -6.72 -6.33
N CYS A 175 -11.29 -6.55 -7.59
CA CYS A 175 -12.59 -6.05 -8.00
C CYS A 175 -13.73 -6.90 -7.42
N ASP A 176 -13.57 -8.22 -7.42
CA ASP A 176 -14.61 -9.15 -7.01
C ASP A 176 -14.70 -9.29 -5.50
N CYS A 177 -13.56 -9.36 -4.82
CA CYS A 177 -13.55 -9.58 -3.37
C CYS A 177 -13.69 -8.30 -2.55
N CYS A 178 -13.28 -7.11 -3.02
CA CYS A 178 -13.33 -5.89 -2.19
C CYS A 178 -14.13 -4.74 -2.81
N VAL A 179 -13.96 -4.46 -4.11
CA VAL A 179 -14.65 -3.31 -4.73
C VAL A 179 -16.14 -3.57 -4.97
N CYS A 180 -16.50 -4.72 -5.55
CA CYS A 180 -17.87 -5.09 -5.85
C CYS A 180 -18.74 -5.25 -4.58
N PRO A 181 -18.25 -5.84 -3.48
CA PRO A 181 -19.00 -5.86 -2.23
C PRO A 181 -19.16 -4.46 -1.65
N MET A 182 -18.11 -3.63 -1.65
CA MET A 182 -18.19 -2.27 -1.09
C MET A 182 -19.17 -1.40 -1.87
N GLN A 183 -19.19 -1.52 -3.20
CA GLN A 183 -20.21 -0.88 -4.03
C GLN A 183 -21.63 -1.31 -3.64
N PHE A 184 -21.85 -2.61 -3.47
CA PHE A 184 -23.16 -3.14 -3.05
C PHE A 184 -23.60 -2.62 -1.67
N ALA A 185 -22.65 -2.43 -0.74
CA ALA A 185 -22.94 -1.82 0.55
C ALA A 185 -23.30 -0.33 0.39
N LEU A 186 -22.48 0.44 -0.34
CA LEU A 186 -22.66 1.87 -0.57
C LEU A 186 -23.96 2.21 -1.30
N GLU A 187 -24.40 1.38 -2.26
CA GLU A 187 -25.68 1.56 -2.97
C GLU A 187 -26.89 1.65 -2.02
N GLN A 188 -26.80 1.01 -0.84
CA GLN A 188 -27.86 1.00 0.16
C GLN A 188 -27.93 2.29 1.00
N PHE A 189 -26.91 3.14 0.93
CA PHE A 189 -26.81 4.42 1.63
C PHE A 189 -27.02 5.62 0.68
N LYS A 190 -27.53 5.38 -0.52
CA LYS A 190 -27.85 6.46 -1.48
C LYS A 190 -28.85 7.45 -0.87
N GLY A 191 -28.48 8.73 -0.89
CA GLY A 191 -29.23 9.84 -0.29
C GLY A 191 -28.86 10.13 1.17
N GLU A 192 -28.07 9.28 1.80
CA GLU A 192 -27.65 9.41 3.20
C GLU A 192 -26.28 10.09 3.31
N GLU A 193 -26.04 10.68 4.47
CA GLU A 193 -24.73 11.23 4.85
C GLU A 193 -23.83 10.12 5.40
N VAL A 194 -22.66 10.00 4.81
CA VAL A 194 -21.64 9.03 5.21
C VAL A 194 -20.30 9.74 5.39
N PHE A 195 -19.57 9.31 6.41
CA PHE A 195 -18.16 9.58 6.54
C PHE A 195 -17.37 8.52 5.77
N ILE A 196 -16.46 8.95 4.89
CA ILE A 196 -15.59 8.06 4.11
C ILE A 196 -14.14 8.37 4.46
N LEU A 197 -13.39 7.31 4.74
CA LEU A 197 -11.95 7.36 4.89
C LEU A 197 -11.29 6.54 3.78
N SER A 198 -10.25 7.12 3.19
CA SER A 198 -9.30 6.50 2.28
C SER A 198 -7.86 6.84 2.70
N GLU A 199 -6.86 6.30 1.99
CA GLU A 199 -5.45 6.52 2.33
C GLU A 199 -5.05 8.01 2.38
N THR A 200 -5.57 8.82 1.44
CA THR A 200 -5.19 10.23 1.30
C THR A 200 -6.37 11.20 1.25
N LEU A 201 -7.58 10.72 1.56
CA LEU A 201 -8.80 11.54 1.57
C LEU A 201 -9.70 11.13 2.72
N THR A 202 -10.15 12.14 3.47
CA THR A 202 -11.20 12.04 4.47
C THR A 202 -12.32 13.00 4.09
N SER A 203 -13.56 12.52 3.99
CA SER A 203 -14.68 13.38 3.62
C SER A 203 -16.01 12.89 4.19
N THR A 204 -16.85 13.85 4.60
CA THR A 204 -18.26 13.60 4.87
C THR A 204 -19.08 14.02 3.66
N ILE A 205 -19.81 13.07 3.08
CA ILE A 205 -20.58 13.30 1.86
C ILE A 205 -22.03 12.85 2.02
N GLN A 206 -22.95 13.56 1.37
CA GLN A 206 -24.26 13.02 1.06
C GLN A 206 -24.18 12.25 -0.27
N ILE A 207 -24.40 10.93 -0.24
CA ILE A 207 -24.28 10.10 -1.44
C ILE A 207 -25.38 10.47 -2.44
N ILE A 208 -24.99 10.89 -3.64
CA ILE A 208 -25.91 11.12 -4.76
C ILE A 208 -26.01 9.88 -5.64
N GLU A 209 -24.87 9.23 -5.92
CA GLU A 209 -24.78 8.12 -6.86
C GLU A 209 -23.66 7.16 -6.45
N VAL A 210 -23.93 5.86 -6.65
CA VAL A 210 -22.94 4.79 -6.57
C VAL A 210 -23.06 4.03 -7.87
N LYS A 211 -22.07 4.16 -8.75
CA LYS A 211 -22.12 3.56 -10.09
C LYS A 211 -20.72 3.43 -10.65
N ASN A 212 -20.49 2.38 -11.45
CA ASN A 212 -19.23 2.16 -12.17
C ASN A 212 -18.02 2.23 -11.23
N PHE A 213 -18.13 1.65 -10.04
CA PHE A 213 -17.06 1.64 -9.01
C PHE A 213 -16.66 3.02 -8.47
N ILE A 214 -17.48 4.05 -8.68
CA ILE A 214 -17.35 5.37 -8.07
C ILE A 214 -18.53 5.61 -7.12
N VAL A 215 -18.24 6.15 -5.93
CA VAL A 215 -19.23 6.83 -5.11
C VAL A 215 -19.10 8.33 -5.31
N SER A 216 -20.21 8.98 -5.65
CA SER A 216 -20.29 10.42 -5.86
C SER A 216 -21.24 11.05 -4.86
N GLY A 217 -20.85 12.18 -4.29
CA GLY A 217 -21.68 12.88 -3.31
C GLY A 217 -21.34 14.36 -3.16
N ILE A 218 -22.18 15.07 -2.42
CA ILE A 218 -21.92 16.47 -2.05
C ILE A 218 -21.21 16.49 -0.72
N VAL A 219 -20.09 17.21 -0.65
CA VAL A 219 -19.39 17.46 0.62
C VAL A 219 -20.29 18.30 1.53
N VAL A 220 -20.59 17.81 2.73
CA VAL A 220 -21.56 18.46 3.63
C VAL A 220 -20.93 19.36 4.69
N GLU A 221 -19.62 19.25 4.92
CA GLU A 221 -18.89 19.98 5.96
C GLU A 221 -17.53 20.50 5.47
N GLY A 222 -16.95 21.47 6.19
CA GLY A 222 -15.63 22.02 5.90
C GLY A 222 -15.61 23.12 4.83
N SER A 223 -14.41 23.53 4.42
CA SER A 223 -14.20 24.59 3.40
C SER A 223 -14.68 24.19 2.00
N SER A 224 -14.86 22.90 1.78
CA SER A 224 -15.30 22.28 0.53
C SER A 224 -16.82 22.06 0.48
N GLN A 225 -17.57 22.54 1.47
CA GLN A 225 -19.02 22.31 1.55
C GLN A 225 -19.74 22.73 0.25
N GLY A 226 -20.58 21.83 -0.27
CA GLY A 226 -21.35 22.02 -1.49
C GLY A 226 -20.67 21.52 -2.76
N ASN A 227 -19.37 21.22 -2.72
CA ASN A 227 -18.66 20.66 -3.87
C ASN A 227 -19.06 19.20 -4.13
N LEU A 228 -19.03 18.83 -5.41
CA LEU A 228 -19.27 17.46 -5.85
C LEU A 228 -17.93 16.70 -5.78
N ILE A 229 -17.90 15.58 -5.08
CA ILE A 229 -16.71 14.73 -4.97
C ILE A 229 -16.99 13.35 -5.54
N HIS A 230 -16.00 12.80 -6.25
CA HIS A 230 -16.00 11.47 -6.83
C HIS A 230 -14.88 10.65 -6.20
N ILE A 231 -15.22 9.52 -5.56
CA ILE A 231 -14.29 8.66 -4.82
C ILE A 231 -14.32 7.27 -5.46
N PRO A 232 -13.18 6.75 -5.94
CA PRO A 232 -13.09 5.37 -6.41
C PRO A 232 -13.20 4.41 -5.23
N ILE A 233 -14.08 3.43 -5.37
CA ILE A 233 -14.44 2.51 -4.28
C ILE A 233 -13.26 1.63 -3.85
N CYS A 234 -12.31 1.36 -4.76
CA CYS A 234 -11.09 0.61 -4.45
C CYS A 234 -10.18 1.27 -3.41
N ASN A 235 -10.29 2.60 -3.24
CA ASN A 235 -9.45 3.36 -2.31
C ASN A 235 -10.12 3.55 -0.95
N ILE A 236 -11.36 3.10 -0.76
CA ILE A 236 -12.09 3.24 0.49
C ILE A 236 -11.56 2.24 1.53
N LEU A 237 -11.05 2.77 2.65
CA LEU A 237 -10.68 1.99 3.83
C LEU A 237 -11.93 1.64 4.63
N PHE A 238 -12.74 2.64 4.97
CA PHE A 238 -14.03 2.43 5.62
C PHE A 238 -15.06 3.52 5.35
N VAL A 239 -16.32 3.17 5.65
CA VAL A 239 -17.49 4.03 5.56
C VAL A 239 -18.24 3.99 6.89
N SER A 240 -18.69 5.13 7.38
CA SER A 240 -19.51 5.26 8.59
C SER A 240 -20.74 6.13 8.29
N PRO A 241 -21.94 5.55 8.14
CA PRO A 241 -23.19 6.33 8.03
C PRO A 241 -23.43 7.17 9.28
N ILE A 242 -23.66 8.48 9.13
CA ILE A 242 -23.73 9.41 10.28
C ILE A 242 -25.06 9.30 11.01
N SER A 243 -26.15 9.30 10.26
CA SER A 243 -27.50 9.37 10.82
C SER A 243 -28.22 8.02 10.86
N ASN A 244 -27.60 6.96 10.33
CA ASN A 244 -28.23 5.67 10.13
C ASN A 244 -27.54 4.55 10.90
N THR A 245 -28.33 3.75 11.61
CA THR A 245 -27.92 2.53 12.32
C THR A 245 -28.20 1.27 11.49
N LYS A 246 -28.68 1.43 10.25
CA LYS A 246 -29.04 0.32 9.37
C LYS A 246 -27.81 -0.52 9.06
N ILE A 247 -27.93 -1.79 9.39
CA ILE A 247 -27.00 -2.83 8.95
C ILE A 247 -27.26 -3.08 7.46
N PRO A 248 -26.29 -2.84 6.55
CA PRO A 248 -26.46 -3.13 5.16
C PRO A 248 -26.52 -4.65 4.94
N ASP A 249 -27.20 -5.05 3.87
CA ASP A 249 -27.00 -6.36 3.32
C ASP A 249 -25.57 -6.48 2.82
N VAL A 250 -24.94 -7.63 3.08
CA VAL A 250 -23.58 -7.92 2.59
C VAL A 250 -23.65 -9.21 1.80
N LYS A 251 -22.81 -9.31 0.76
CA LYS A 251 -22.71 -10.54 -0.02
C LYS A 251 -22.14 -11.66 0.88
N PRO A 252 -22.64 -12.90 0.77
CA PRO A 252 -22.08 -14.02 1.53
C PRO A 252 -20.60 -14.20 1.23
N ILE A 253 -19.80 -14.57 2.24
CA ILE A 253 -18.38 -14.89 2.06
C ILE A 253 -18.25 -15.98 1.00
N GLN A 254 -17.49 -15.68 -0.06
CA GLN A 254 -17.12 -16.65 -1.06
C GLN A 254 -15.73 -17.16 -0.77
N LYS A 255 -15.53 -18.47 -0.94
CA LYS A 255 -14.18 -19.03 -0.92
C LYS A 255 -13.48 -18.68 -2.23
N ASN A 256 -12.45 -17.87 -2.17
CA ASN A 256 -11.62 -17.63 -3.33
C ASN A 256 -10.63 -18.78 -3.52
N THR A 257 -10.29 -19.04 -4.78
CA THR A 257 -9.39 -20.15 -5.15
C THR A 257 -8.22 -19.69 -6.03
N LYS A 258 -8.21 -18.41 -6.42
CA LYS A 258 -7.23 -17.78 -7.30
C LYS A 258 -7.13 -16.29 -7.00
N GLY A 259 -6.00 -15.69 -7.39
CA GLY A 259 -5.79 -14.24 -7.32
C GLY A 259 -5.39 -13.75 -5.93
N GLU A 260 -5.28 -12.43 -5.82
CA GLU A 260 -4.85 -11.72 -4.61
C GLU A 260 -5.78 -11.97 -3.41
N CYS A 261 -7.09 -12.08 -3.66
CA CYS A 261 -8.09 -12.27 -2.60
C CYS A 261 -7.76 -13.45 -1.68
N VAL A 262 -7.17 -14.54 -2.19
CA VAL A 262 -6.86 -15.73 -1.39
C VAL A 262 -5.83 -15.47 -0.28
N CYS A 263 -4.88 -14.56 -0.51
CA CYS A 263 -3.82 -14.28 0.45
C CYS A 263 -3.90 -12.90 1.11
N CYS A 264 -4.70 -11.98 0.58
CA CYS A 264 -4.87 -10.64 1.13
C CYS A 264 -6.23 -10.42 1.79
N GLU A 265 -7.32 -10.90 1.16
CA GLU A 265 -8.70 -10.65 1.61
C GLU A 265 -9.25 -11.80 2.47
N ASP A 266 -9.34 -13.00 1.89
CA ASP A 266 -9.86 -14.22 2.54
C ASP A 266 -9.27 -14.42 3.95
N PRO A 267 -7.94 -14.28 4.19
CA PRO A 267 -7.38 -14.55 5.51
C PRO A 267 -7.96 -13.67 6.61
N ILE A 268 -8.00 -12.35 6.40
CA ILE A 268 -8.47 -11.41 7.43
C ILE A 268 -9.99 -11.38 7.52
N THR A 269 -10.71 -11.60 6.41
CA THR A 269 -12.16 -11.82 6.41
C THR A 269 -12.54 -13.06 7.22
N ASN A 270 -11.77 -14.15 7.12
CA ASN A 270 -11.99 -15.34 7.94
C ASN A 270 -11.71 -15.10 9.43
N VAL A 271 -10.68 -14.31 9.76
CA VAL A 271 -10.43 -13.87 11.14
C VAL A 271 -11.61 -13.06 11.66
N ALA A 272 -12.04 -12.02 10.93
CA ALA A 272 -13.19 -11.20 11.32
C ALA A 272 -14.47 -12.03 11.50
N ASN A 273 -14.72 -12.99 10.60
CA ASN A 273 -15.89 -13.87 10.69
C ASN A 273 -15.84 -14.79 11.92
N ALA A 274 -14.65 -15.21 12.35
CA ALA A 274 -14.49 -15.98 13.59
C ALA A 274 -14.71 -15.12 14.85
N LEU A 275 -14.61 -13.80 14.73
CA LEU A 275 -14.74 -12.82 15.81
C LEU A 275 -16.10 -12.10 15.83
N ILE A 276 -17.10 -12.57 15.07
CA ILE A 276 -18.47 -12.04 15.15
C ILE A 276 -18.98 -12.10 16.61
N GLY A 277 -19.55 -10.99 17.07
CA GLY A 277 -20.05 -10.77 18.43
C GLY A 277 -18.96 -10.41 19.45
N LYS A 278 -17.70 -10.27 19.03
CA LYS A 278 -16.59 -9.81 19.88
C LYS A 278 -16.32 -8.33 19.64
N GLU A 279 -15.87 -7.68 20.71
CA GLU A 279 -15.29 -6.33 20.62
C GLU A 279 -13.84 -6.45 20.14
N VAL A 280 -13.49 -5.66 19.14
CA VAL A 280 -12.18 -5.65 18.51
C VAL A 280 -11.68 -4.22 18.36
N SER A 281 -10.36 -4.08 18.25
CA SER A 281 -9.69 -2.83 17.91
C SER A 281 -8.96 -2.97 16.58
N ILE A 282 -9.07 -1.96 15.73
CA ILE A 282 -8.27 -1.81 14.52
C ILE A 282 -7.52 -0.49 14.61
N ARG A 283 -6.20 -0.56 14.43
CA ARG A 283 -5.32 0.61 14.38
C ARG A 283 -5.00 0.95 12.93
N ILE A 284 -5.35 2.15 12.50
CA ILE A 284 -5.10 2.69 11.16
C ILE A 284 -4.14 3.88 11.29
N GLU A 285 -2.95 3.78 10.71
CA GLU A 285 -2.02 4.89 10.50
C GLU A 285 -2.35 5.57 9.16
N LEU A 286 -2.51 6.90 9.21
CA LEU A 286 -2.75 7.79 8.09
C LEU A 286 -1.59 8.79 8.04
N THR A 287 -1.39 9.42 6.88
CA THR A 287 -0.29 10.38 6.60
C THR A 287 -0.08 11.46 7.67
N LEU A 288 -1.11 11.85 8.43
CA LEU A 288 -1.02 12.91 9.44
C LEU A 288 -1.65 12.53 10.79
N SER A 289 -2.14 11.31 10.95
CA SER A 289 -2.84 10.89 12.16
C SER A 289 -2.85 9.37 12.33
N SER A 290 -3.14 8.92 13.56
CA SER A 290 -3.44 7.52 13.83
C SER A 290 -4.85 7.42 14.37
N LEU A 291 -5.66 6.56 13.79
CA LEU A 291 -7.01 6.28 14.23
C LEU A 291 -7.07 4.88 14.84
N ILE A 292 -7.59 4.79 16.06
CA ILE A 292 -7.93 3.51 16.69
C ILE A 292 -9.44 3.42 16.69
N ILE A 293 -9.97 2.35 16.12
CA ILE A 293 -11.41 2.10 16.04
C ILE A 293 -11.72 0.87 16.86
N GLU A 294 -12.46 1.06 17.94
CA GLU A 294 -13.00 -0.02 18.76
C GLU A 294 -14.47 -0.25 18.39
N PHE A 295 -14.82 -1.49 18.07
CA PHE A 295 -16.16 -1.84 17.62
C PHE A 295 -16.49 -3.32 17.86
N ILE A 296 -17.78 -3.63 17.93
CA ILE A 296 -18.28 -5.00 17.96
C ILE A 296 -18.56 -5.46 16.54
N ILE A 297 -17.96 -6.58 16.12
CA ILE A 297 -18.24 -7.17 14.80
C ILE A 297 -19.65 -7.76 14.82
N GLU A 298 -20.55 -7.23 14.01
CA GLU A 298 -21.93 -7.69 13.92
C GLU A 298 -22.13 -8.64 12.73
N LYS A 299 -21.45 -8.37 11.62
CA LYS A 299 -21.62 -9.12 10.38
C LYS A 299 -20.35 -9.08 9.54
N VAL A 300 -20.08 -10.17 8.84
CA VAL A 300 -18.98 -10.25 7.87
C VAL A 300 -19.53 -10.78 6.55
N GLY A 301 -19.21 -10.09 5.47
CA GLY A 301 -19.50 -10.51 4.10
C GLY A 301 -18.21 -10.71 3.31
N GLU A 302 -18.34 -11.12 2.06
CA GLU A 302 -17.22 -11.09 1.10
C GLU A 302 -16.63 -9.67 1.08
N GLY A 303 -15.34 -9.53 1.40
CA GLY A 303 -14.67 -8.23 1.35
C GLY A 303 -14.95 -7.25 2.46
N ILE A 304 -15.95 -7.47 3.31
CA ILE A 304 -16.48 -6.44 4.20
C ILE A 304 -16.64 -6.94 5.62
N VAL A 305 -16.16 -6.13 6.56
CA VAL A 305 -16.44 -6.27 7.98
C VAL A 305 -17.38 -5.15 8.42
N PHE A 306 -18.47 -5.50 9.07
CA PHE A 306 -19.48 -4.57 9.56
C PHE A 306 -19.59 -4.66 11.08
N GLY A 307 -19.71 -3.52 11.75
CA GLY A 307 -19.88 -3.49 13.19
C GLY A 307 -20.36 -2.17 13.77
N ASN A 308 -20.58 -2.20 15.10
CA ASN A 308 -21.02 -1.05 15.88
C ASN A 308 -19.86 -0.48 16.70
N ILE A 309 -19.58 0.81 16.52
CA ILE A 309 -18.49 1.50 17.22
C ILE A 309 -18.82 1.58 18.70
N THR A 310 -17.87 1.18 19.56
CA THR A 310 -18.03 1.19 21.03
C THR A 310 -17.47 2.47 21.66
N SER A 311 -16.48 3.10 21.04
CA SER A 311 -15.93 4.41 21.41
C SER A 311 -16.32 5.48 20.39
N VAL A 312 -17.47 6.13 20.60
CA VAL A 312 -17.96 7.18 19.68
C VAL A 312 -17.25 8.50 19.96
N GLU A 313 -16.25 8.84 19.16
CA GLU A 313 -15.83 10.22 18.98
C GLU A 313 -16.37 10.74 17.63
N PRO A 314 -16.91 11.97 17.57
CA PRO A 314 -17.24 12.60 16.29
C PRO A 314 -16.02 12.60 15.35
N PRO A 315 -16.20 12.47 14.03
CA PRO A 315 -17.46 12.58 13.27
C PRO A 315 -18.16 11.25 12.98
N PHE A 316 -17.80 10.15 13.66
CA PHE A 316 -18.34 8.84 13.33
C PHE A 316 -19.81 8.69 13.75
N GLY A 317 -20.55 7.92 12.96
CA GLY A 317 -21.85 7.37 13.37
C GLY A 317 -21.66 6.20 14.33
N SER A 318 -22.75 5.51 14.66
CA SER A 318 -22.68 4.32 15.52
C SER A 318 -22.16 3.07 14.81
N THR A 319 -21.95 3.15 13.50
CA THR A 319 -21.82 2.00 12.62
C THR A 319 -20.64 2.19 11.67
N ILE A 320 -19.88 1.12 11.45
CA ILE A 320 -18.71 1.12 10.59
C ILE A 320 -18.74 -0.04 9.59
N ILE A 321 -18.28 0.24 8.36
CA ILE A 321 -18.14 -0.69 7.25
C ILE A 321 -16.70 -0.63 6.78
N LEU A 322 -15.92 -1.69 7.01
CA LEU A 322 -14.50 -1.77 6.68
C LEU A 322 -14.28 -2.66 5.46
N SER A 323 -13.42 -2.23 4.55
CA SER A 323 -12.88 -3.09 3.51
C SER A 323 -11.84 -4.02 4.13
N SER A 324 -12.08 -5.33 4.11
CA SER A 324 -11.17 -6.34 4.63
C SER A 324 -9.79 -6.31 3.96
N CYS A 325 -9.71 -5.99 2.67
CA CYS A 325 -8.45 -5.79 1.95
C CYS A 325 -7.58 -4.65 2.53
N LYS A 326 -8.16 -3.80 3.36
CA LYS A 326 -7.52 -2.61 3.92
C LYS A 326 -7.38 -2.67 5.44
N ILE A 327 -7.70 -3.81 6.07
CA ILE A 327 -7.53 -4.00 7.51
C ILE A 327 -6.04 -4.31 7.81
N PRO A 328 -5.31 -3.45 8.54
CA PRO A 328 -3.90 -3.70 8.88
C PRO A 328 -3.70 -4.79 9.92
N GLY A 329 -4.72 -5.05 10.74
CA GLY A 329 -4.75 -6.09 11.75
C GLY A 329 -5.98 -5.95 12.63
N ILE A 330 -6.39 -7.06 13.25
CA ILE A 330 -7.51 -7.10 14.20
C ILE A 330 -6.95 -7.51 15.56
N GLU A 331 -7.11 -6.65 16.55
CA GLU A 331 -6.82 -6.92 17.95
C GLU A 331 -8.12 -7.29 18.68
N GLU A 332 -8.14 -8.41 19.39
CA GLU A 332 -9.31 -8.85 20.17
C GLU A 332 -9.34 -8.13 21.53
N ILE A 333 -10.35 -7.30 21.81
CA ILE A 333 -10.47 -6.67 23.13
C ILE A 333 -10.98 -7.71 24.13
N THR A 334 -10.08 -8.25 24.94
CA THR A 334 -10.41 -9.32 25.90
C THR A 334 -10.34 -8.82 27.34
N ASN A 335 -11.36 -9.15 28.14
CA ASN A 335 -11.32 -9.00 29.61
C ASN A 335 -10.72 -10.23 30.32
N ASP A 336 -10.44 -11.33 29.60
CA ASP A 336 -9.84 -12.56 30.12
C ASP A 336 -9.09 -13.34 29.01
N THR A 337 -8.04 -14.08 29.39
CA THR A 337 -7.04 -14.70 28.49
C THR A 337 -7.52 -15.82 27.56
N MET A 338 -7.28 -15.63 26.26
CA MET A 338 -7.14 -16.53 25.09
C MET A 338 -7.99 -17.80 24.90
N SER A 339 -8.72 -17.81 23.78
CA SER A 339 -8.89 -18.99 22.91
C SER A 339 -8.56 -18.58 21.47
N SER A 340 -7.50 -19.15 20.87
CA SER A 340 -7.14 -18.88 19.46
C SER A 340 -8.25 -19.33 18.51
N PRO A 341 -8.65 -18.50 17.51
CA PRO A 341 -9.64 -18.90 16.52
C PRO A 341 -9.11 -20.08 15.69
N ASN A 342 -9.93 -21.13 15.59
CA ASN A 342 -9.57 -22.37 14.90
C ASN A 342 -9.68 -22.15 13.37
N LEU A 343 -8.64 -21.54 12.78
CA LEU A 343 -8.56 -21.27 11.34
C LEU A 343 -8.31 -22.59 10.58
N LYS A 344 -9.35 -23.07 9.89
CA LYS A 344 -9.27 -24.28 9.05
C LYS A 344 -8.20 -24.13 7.96
N GLU A 345 -7.50 -25.23 7.67
CA GLU A 345 -6.48 -25.29 6.62
C GLU A 345 -7.09 -25.07 5.24
N MET A 346 -6.61 -24.04 4.54
CA MET A 346 -6.85 -23.84 3.12
C MET A 346 -5.55 -24.07 2.36
N PHE A 347 -5.33 -25.31 1.91
CA PHE A 347 -4.35 -25.58 0.86
C PHE A 347 -4.97 -25.21 -0.48
N VAL A 348 -4.47 -24.15 -1.10
CA VAL A 348 -4.87 -23.70 -2.45
C VAL A 348 -3.63 -23.69 -3.33
N ASN A 349 -3.79 -24.17 -4.56
CA ASN A 349 -2.74 -24.16 -5.58
C ASN A 349 -2.87 -22.85 -6.36
N PHE A 350 -1.85 -22.00 -6.32
CA PHE A 350 -1.92 -20.62 -6.84
C PHE A 350 -1.54 -20.54 -8.32
N GLU A 351 -2.16 -19.59 -9.03
CA GLU A 351 -1.59 -19.01 -10.25
C GLU A 351 -0.82 -17.74 -9.84
N LYS A 352 0.36 -17.51 -10.42
CA LYS A 352 1.30 -16.43 -10.03
C LYS A 352 0.62 -15.07 -9.85
N SER A 353 0.54 -14.59 -8.61
CA SER A 353 0.02 -13.29 -8.16
C SER A 353 0.97 -12.65 -7.11
N ILE A 354 0.63 -11.47 -6.55
CA ILE A 354 1.39 -10.86 -5.44
C ILE A 354 1.55 -11.79 -4.23
N CYS A 355 0.64 -12.76 -4.09
CA CYS A 355 0.74 -13.84 -3.11
C CYS A 355 2.04 -14.62 -3.25
N ASP A 356 2.49 -14.90 -4.48
CA ASP A 356 3.65 -15.74 -4.74
C ASP A 356 4.95 -14.98 -4.52
N CYS A 357 5.01 -13.71 -4.92
CA CYS A 357 6.24 -12.95 -4.86
C CYS A 357 6.46 -12.19 -3.55
N CYS A 358 5.44 -11.79 -2.78
CA CYS A 358 5.64 -11.02 -1.56
C CYS A 358 5.03 -11.66 -0.31
N VAL A 359 3.80 -12.17 -0.38
CA VAL A 359 3.12 -12.72 0.80
C VAL A 359 3.71 -14.07 1.22
N CYS A 360 3.90 -14.99 0.27
CA CYS A 360 4.46 -16.32 0.55
C CYS A 360 5.92 -16.30 1.03
N PRO A 361 6.81 -15.43 0.49
CA PRO A 361 8.15 -15.27 1.04
C PRO A 361 8.15 -14.61 2.43
N MET A 362 7.30 -13.60 2.66
CA MET A 362 7.16 -12.97 3.98
C MET A 362 6.64 -13.95 5.04
N GLN A 363 5.68 -14.82 4.68
CA GLN A 363 5.24 -15.88 5.59
C GLN A 363 6.41 -16.82 5.95
N PHE A 364 7.20 -17.22 4.96
CA PHE A 364 8.34 -18.11 5.17
C PHE A 364 9.40 -17.51 6.11
N THR A 365 9.63 -16.20 6.05
CA THR A 365 10.57 -15.53 6.96
C THR A 365 9.97 -15.39 8.36
N LEU A 366 8.69 -15.00 8.48
CA LEU A 366 7.98 -14.86 9.76
C LEU A 366 7.85 -16.19 10.52
N GLU A 367 7.64 -17.32 9.83
CA GLU A 367 7.56 -18.65 10.45
C GLU A 367 8.82 -19.01 11.27
N GLN A 368 9.96 -18.41 10.95
CA GLN A 368 11.23 -18.65 11.64
C GLN A 368 11.37 -17.90 12.97
N PHE A 369 10.42 -17.02 13.30
CA PHE A 369 10.40 -16.16 14.49
C PHE A 369 9.25 -16.50 15.46
N ARG A 370 8.67 -17.70 15.35
CA ARG A 370 7.66 -18.16 16.33
C ARG A 370 8.22 -18.16 17.75
N GLY A 371 7.49 -17.55 18.67
CA GLY A 371 7.87 -17.34 20.07
C GLY A 371 8.69 -16.08 20.33
N GLU A 372 9.13 -15.38 19.28
CA GLU A 372 9.94 -14.15 19.42
C GLU A 372 9.05 -12.89 19.41
N GLU A 373 9.58 -11.82 19.99
CA GLU A 373 8.97 -10.48 19.94
C GLU A 373 9.47 -9.73 18.71
N LEU A 374 8.52 -9.32 17.87
CA LEU A 374 8.75 -8.58 16.65
C LEU A 374 8.09 -7.20 16.74
N VAL A 375 8.73 -6.21 16.13
CA VAL A 375 8.04 -5.00 15.68
C VAL A 375 7.66 -5.23 14.22
N ILE A 376 6.37 -5.22 13.93
CA ILE A 376 5.82 -5.32 12.59
C ILE A 376 5.30 -3.94 12.18
N ARG A 377 5.63 -3.50 10.98
CA ARG A 377 5.02 -2.33 10.34
C ARG A 377 4.24 -2.80 9.12
N SER A 378 2.97 -2.46 9.12
CA SER A 378 2.07 -2.63 8.00
C SER A 378 1.86 -1.31 7.26
N GLU A 379 1.18 -1.34 6.11
CA GLU A 379 0.82 -0.14 5.34
C GLU A 379 -0.01 0.86 6.15
N PHE A 380 -0.83 0.35 7.08
CA PHE A 380 -1.76 1.17 7.86
C PHE A 380 -1.55 0.99 9.38
N GLY A 381 -0.36 0.62 9.86
CA GLY A 381 -0.18 0.46 11.31
C GLY A 381 1.10 -0.24 11.77
N GLY A 382 1.61 0.17 12.93
CA GLY A 382 2.69 -0.50 13.65
C GLY A 382 2.23 -1.34 14.84
N PHE A 383 2.80 -2.54 14.98
CA PHE A 383 2.48 -3.50 16.03
C PHE A 383 3.74 -4.03 16.71
N ASN A 384 3.74 -4.13 18.03
CA ASN A 384 4.72 -4.92 18.77
C ASN A 384 4.06 -6.23 19.16
N ILE A 385 4.55 -7.35 18.67
CA ILE A 385 3.86 -8.64 18.81
C ILE A 385 4.81 -9.73 19.28
N GLN A 386 4.39 -10.51 20.27
CA GLN A 386 5.00 -11.81 20.54
C GLN A 386 4.33 -12.85 19.65
N VAL A 387 5.04 -13.34 18.63
CA VAL A 387 4.47 -14.22 17.61
C VAL A 387 4.15 -15.59 18.22
N THR A 388 2.89 -16.00 18.14
CA THR A 388 2.44 -17.33 18.59
C THR A 388 2.24 -18.27 17.40
N GLU A 389 1.74 -17.77 16.28
CA GLU A 389 1.46 -18.55 15.09
C GLU A 389 1.69 -17.72 13.82
N VAL A 390 2.16 -18.40 12.78
CA VAL A 390 2.22 -17.87 11.41
C VAL A 390 1.64 -18.95 10.51
N LYS A 391 0.43 -18.71 9.99
CA LYS A 391 -0.33 -19.68 9.20
C LYS A 391 -1.39 -18.96 8.38
N ASN A 392 -1.76 -19.54 7.22
CA ASN A 392 -2.84 -19.04 6.36
C ASN A 392 -2.69 -17.54 6.04
N PHE A 393 -1.48 -17.07 5.78
CA PHE A 393 -1.18 -15.65 5.50
C PHE A 393 -1.53 -14.67 6.64
N ILE A 394 -1.70 -15.17 7.86
CA ILE A 394 -1.84 -14.36 9.07
C ILE A 394 -0.63 -14.61 9.99
N VAL A 395 -0.08 -13.54 10.54
CA VAL A 395 0.77 -13.61 11.74
C VAL A 395 -0.09 -13.26 12.96
N SER A 396 -0.13 -14.19 13.91
CA SER A 396 -0.91 -14.07 15.15
C SER A 396 0.02 -14.06 16.35
N GLY A 397 -0.40 -13.37 17.40
CA GLY A 397 0.41 -13.22 18.59
C GLY A 397 -0.27 -12.41 19.67
N ILE A 398 0.53 -11.97 20.64
CA ILE A 398 0.08 -11.13 21.75
C ILE A 398 0.68 -9.74 21.59
N ASP A 399 -0.14 -8.70 21.72
CA ASP A 399 0.35 -7.32 21.72
C ASP A 399 1.28 -7.06 22.91
N LYS A 400 2.47 -6.55 22.59
CA LYS A 400 3.56 -6.17 23.50
C LYS A 400 3.90 -4.69 23.41
N SER A 401 3.00 -3.88 22.86
CA SER A 401 3.20 -2.43 22.80
C SER A 401 3.47 -1.86 24.20
N PRO A 402 4.18 -0.73 24.36
CA PRO A 402 4.46 -0.16 25.69
C PRO A 402 3.21 0.23 26.47
N VAL A 403 2.13 0.53 25.74
CA VAL A 403 0.76 0.74 26.25
C VAL A 403 -0.14 -0.49 26.03
N GLY A 404 0.49 -1.62 25.68
CA GLY A 404 -0.15 -2.78 25.09
C GLY A 404 -1.13 -3.43 26.05
N SER A 405 -2.24 -3.85 25.47
CA SER A 405 -3.36 -4.48 26.15
C SER A 405 -3.06 -5.92 26.61
N GLY A 406 -2.03 -6.55 26.03
CA GLY A 406 -1.80 -7.99 26.16
C GLY A 406 -2.82 -8.84 25.41
N ASN A 407 -3.60 -8.22 24.52
CA ASN A 407 -4.62 -8.88 23.73
C ASN A 407 -4.04 -9.73 22.60
N PRO A 408 -4.77 -10.75 22.14
CA PRO A 408 -4.51 -11.39 20.86
C PRO A 408 -4.60 -10.39 19.71
N ILE A 409 -3.66 -10.48 18.77
CA ILE A 409 -3.67 -9.68 17.55
C ILE A 409 -3.37 -10.55 16.33
N HIS A 410 -4.08 -10.26 15.24
CA HIS A 410 -3.99 -10.97 13.96
C HIS A 410 -3.70 -9.98 12.83
N ILE A 411 -2.55 -10.13 12.18
CA ILE A 411 -2.08 -9.22 11.14
C ILE A 411 -2.01 -9.98 9.80
N PRO A 412 -2.68 -9.53 8.74
CA PRO A 412 -2.53 -10.12 7.42
C PRO A 412 -1.16 -9.80 6.83
N ILE A 413 -0.49 -10.84 6.35
CA ILE A 413 0.90 -10.74 5.87
C ILE A 413 1.02 -9.86 4.62
N CYS A 414 -0.03 -9.77 3.81
CA CYS A 414 -0.06 -8.91 2.63
C CYS A 414 0.15 -7.43 2.91
N ASN A 415 -0.23 -6.98 4.12
CA ASN A 415 -0.13 -5.58 4.51
C ASN A 415 1.21 -5.29 5.20
N ILE A 416 2.05 -6.30 5.47
CA ILE A 416 3.34 -6.10 6.13
C ILE A 416 4.35 -5.50 5.16
N VAL A 417 4.85 -4.32 5.51
CA VAL A 417 5.92 -3.62 4.79
C VAL A 417 7.28 -4.03 5.32
N GLN A 418 7.43 -4.06 6.65
CA GLN A 418 8.66 -4.51 7.29
C GLN A 418 8.41 -5.15 8.65
N TYR A 419 9.39 -5.92 9.13
CA TYR A 419 9.47 -6.29 10.54
C TYR A 419 10.92 -6.39 11.01
N PHE A 420 11.12 -6.30 12.33
CA PHE A 420 12.40 -6.59 12.96
C PHE A 420 12.22 -7.27 14.32
N PRO A 421 13.05 -8.26 14.66
CA PRO A 421 13.06 -8.85 15.99
C PRO A 421 13.68 -7.91 17.02
N ILE A 422 13.06 -7.80 18.20
CA ILE A 422 13.55 -6.91 19.27
C ILE A 422 14.80 -7.46 19.95
N SER A 423 14.84 -8.77 20.19
CA SER A 423 15.88 -9.41 21.01
C SER A 423 16.83 -10.31 20.21
N SER A 424 16.44 -10.70 19.00
CA SER A 424 17.17 -11.71 18.23
C SER A 424 18.06 -11.04 17.19
N LYS A 425 19.31 -11.53 17.10
CA LYS A 425 20.24 -11.19 16.01
C LYS A 425 20.25 -12.28 14.93
N LYS A 426 19.21 -13.12 14.89
CA LYS A 426 19.06 -14.17 13.89
C LYS A 426 18.65 -13.53 12.56
N ILE A 427 19.48 -13.73 11.55
CA ILE A 427 19.15 -13.39 10.16
C ILE A 427 18.30 -14.53 9.61
N PRO A 428 17.06 -14.28 9.14
CA PRO A 428 16.23 -15.35 8.62
C PRO A 428 16.72 -15.87 7.28
N ASP A 429 16.36 -17.11 6.98
CA ASP A 429 16.44 -17.64 5.64
C ASP A 429 15.40 -16.99 4.73
N VAL A 430 15.76 -16.78 3.47
CA VAL A 430 14.88 -16.24 2.43
C VAL A 430 14.81 -17.24 1.28
N LYS A 431 13.69 -17.25 0.57
CA LYS A 431 13.54 -18.05 -0.66
C LYS A 431 14.47 -17.49 -1.75
N PRO A 432 15.09 -18.34 -2.59
CA PRO A 432 15.88 -17.87 -3.72
C PRO A 432 15.05 -16.99 -4.64
N ILE A 433 15.65 -15.94 -5.21
CA ILE A 433 15.00 -15.09 -6.21
C ILE A 433 14.52 -15.96 -7.38
N GLN A 434 13.23 -15.86 -7.70
CA GLN A 434 12.63 -16.47 -8.87
C GLN A 434 12.22 -15.39 -9.85
N LYS A 435 12.43 -15.63 -11.14
CA LYS A 435 11.95 -14.71 -12.15
C LYS A 435 10.45 -14.88 -12.34
N ASN A 436 9.71 -13.79 -12.16
CA ASN A 436 8.30 -13.77 -12.48
C ASN A 436 8.08 -13.48 -13.96
N THR A 437 6.94 -13.95 -14.48
CA THR A 437 6.62 -13.85 -15.91
C THR A 437 5.25 -13.27 -16.17
N LYS A 438 4.46 -13.00 -15.11
CA LYS A 438 3.10 -12.50 -15.17
C LYS A 438 2.76 -11.70 -13.91
N GLY A 439 1.80 -10.78 -14.04
CA GLY A 439 1.21 -10.04 -12.95
C GLY A 439 2.12 -8.98 -12.35
N GLU A 440 1.68 -8.44 -11.22
CA GLU A 440 2.32 -7.33 -10.51
C GLU A 440 3.75 -7.61 -10.09
N CYS A 441 4.08 -8.88 -9.81
CA CYS A 441 5.43 -9.27 -9.46
C CYS A 441 6.46 -8.85 -10.53
N VAL A 442 6.08 -8.82 -11.82
CA VAL A 442 7.01 -8.46 -12.91
C VAL A 442 7.37 -6.97 -12.90
N CYS A 443 6.45 -6.08 -12.50
CA CYS A 443 6.64 -4.64 -12.60
C CYS A 443 6.80 -3.92 -11.25
N CYS A 444 6.39 -4.56 -10.15
CA CYS A 444 6.45 -3.99 -8.81
C CYS A 444 7.56 -4.66 -7.96
N GLU A 445 7.62 -5.99 -7.96
CA GLU A 445 8.50 -6.77 -7.07
C GLU A 445 9.87 -7.08 -7.69
N ASP A 446 9.89 -7.81 -8.82
CA ASP A 446 11.09 -8.23 -9.53
C ASP A 446 12.05 -7.04 -9.75
N PRO A 447 11.61 -5.86 -10.20
CA PRO A 447 12.51 -4.73 -10.46
C PRO A 447 13.32 -4.30 -9.23
N ILE A 448 12.64 -4.06 -8.11
CA ILE A 448 13.28 -3.52 -6.91
C ILE A 448 14.04 -4.60 -6.13
N THR A 449 13.57 -5.86 -6.16
CA THR A 449 14.33 -7.02 -5.65
C THR A 449 15.63 -7.18 -6.42
N ASN A 450 15.61 -7.06 -7.75
CA ASN A 450 16.82 -7.14 -8.56
C ASN A 450 17.79 -6.00 -8.24
N VAL A 451 17.31 -4.76 -8.09
CA VAL A 451 18.13 -3.61 -7.67
C VAL A 451 18.76 -3.90 -6.31
N ALA A 452 17.97 -4.26 -5.29
CA ALA A 452 18.47 -4.57 -3.95
C ALA A 452 19.52 -5.68 -3.97
N ASN A 453 19.32 -6.72 -4.79
CA ASN A 453 20.27 -7.82 -4.94
C ASN A 453 21.61 -7.37 -5.53
N THR A 454 21.63 -6.36 -6.42
CA THR A 454 22.90 -5.77 -6.91
C THR A 454 23.63 -4.94 -5.85
N LEU A 455 22.92 -4.51 -4.80
CA LEU A 455 23.41 -3.64 -3.74
C LEU A 455 23.75 -4.40 -2.44
N ILE A 456 23.80 -5.74 -2.46
CA ILE A 456 24.23 -6.54 -1.31
C ILE A 456 25.63 -6.12 -0.86
N GLY A 457 25.77 -5.81 0.43
CA GLY A 457 27.00 -5.33 1.06
C GLY A 457 27.19 -3.81 0.99
N ASN A 458 26.33 -3.08 0.27
CA ASN A 458 26.35 -1.62 0.23
C ASN A 458 25.50 -1.05 1.37
N GLU A 459 25.92 0.11 1.86
CA GLU A 459 25.11 0.95 2.74
C GLU A 459 24.10 1.70 1.88
N VAL A 460 22.82 1.55 2.22
CA VAL A 460 21.73 2.17 1.50
C VAL A 460 20.77 2.82 2.49
N THR A 461 19.98 3.75 1.98
CA THR A 461 18.87 4.33 2.71
C THR A 461 17.57 3.96 2.00
N PHE A 462 16.66 3.35 2.74
CA PHE A 462 15.23 3.38 2.44
C PHE A 462 14.51 3.80 3.72
N PHE A 463 13.36 4.46 3.58
CA PHE A 463 12.53 4.84 4.72
C PHE A 463 13.17 5.76 5.78
N ASN A 464 14.08 6.67 5.39
CA ASN A 464 14.93 7.43 6.31
C ASN A 464 15.77 6.56 7.28
N LEU A 465 15.90 5.25 6.99
CA LEU A 465 16.71 4.30 7.72
C LEU A 465 17.93 3.95 6.87
N THR A 466 19.11 4.05 7.47
CA THR A 466 20.35 3.61 6.83
C THR A 466 20.80 2.28 7.42
N PHE A 467 21.12 1.32 6.55
CA PHE A 467 21.59 -0.02 6.90
C PHE A 467 22.37 -0.61 5.73
N ILE A 468 23.03 -1.74 5.98
CA ILE A 468 23.73 -2.52 4.95
C ILE A 468 22.81 -3.64 4.49
N ILE A 469 22.61 -3.80 3.18
CA ILE A 469 21.87 -4.96 2.65
C ILE A 469 22.72 -6.22 2.88
N ASP A 470 22.19 -7.15 3.68
CA ASP A 470 22.88 -8.39 4.01
C ASP A 470 22.45 -9.54 3.09
N LYS A 471 21.15 -9.64 2.81
CA LYS A 471 20.57 -10.74 2.03
C LYS A 471 19.34 -10.27 1.26
N VAL A 472 19.16 -10.82 0.07
CA VAL A 472 17.97 -10.60 -0.76
C VAL A 472 17.45 -11.95 -1.24
N GLY A 473 16.13 -12.12 -1.17
CA GLY A 473 15.40 -13.27 -1.69
C GLY A 473 14.21 -12.82 -2.50
N GLU A 474 13.46 -13.79 -3.04
CA GLU A 474 12.16 -13.51 -3.68
C GLU A 474 11.28 -12.71 -2.71
N GLY A 475 10.86 -11.51 -3.10
CA GLY A 475 9.99 -10.66 -2.27
C GLY A 475 10.60 -9.99 -1.06
N ILE A 476 11.86 -10.28 -0.71
CA ILE A 476 12.41 -9.96 0.61
C ILE A 476 13.79 -9.33 0.52
N VAL A 477 13.95 -8.19 1.20
CA VAL A 477 15.25 -7.54 1.42
C VAL A 477 15.56 -7.53 2.92
N ILE A 478 16.75 -8.00 3.30
CA ILE A 478 17.23 -7.98 4.68
C ILE A 478 18.34 -6.96 4.82
N GLY A 479 18.10 -5.97 5.67
CA GLY A 479 19.03 -4.92 6.04
C GLY A 479 19.56 -5.10 7.46
N GLN A 480 20.77 -4.63 7.73
CA GLN A 480 21.35 -4.61 9.07
C GLN A 480 21.90 -3.23 9.41
N ASN A 481 21.47 -2.72 10.56
CA ASN A 481 22.15 -1.66 11.31
C ASN A 481 22.85 -2.34 12.50
N PRO A 482 24.00 -1.84 13.03
CA PRO A 482 24.74 -2.44 14.15
C PRO A 482 23.94 -3.17 15.25
N ASP A 483 22.74 -2.69 15.58
CA ASP A 483 21.90 -3.23 16.64
C ASP A 483 20.59 -3.88 16.17
N LEU A 484 20.18 -3.72 14.90
CA LEU A 484 18.87 -4.15 14.40
C LEU A 484 18.97 -4.86 13.05
N ILE A 485 18.21 -5.93 12.90
CA ILE A 485 17.99 -6.64 11.64
C ILE A 485 16.61 -6.26 11.16
N PHE A 486 16.53 -5.73 9.95
CA PHE A 486 15.27 -5.36 9.34
C PHE A 486 14.97 -6.29 8.17
N VAL A 487 13.71 -6.69 8.05
CA VAL A 487 13.21 -7.52 6.96
C VAL A 487 12.11 -6.74 6.24
N PHE A 488 12.29 -6.48 4.96
CA PHE A 488 11.38 -5.68 4.13
C PHE A 488 10.70 -6.54 3.09
N SER A 489 9.43 -6.26 2.84
CA SER A 489 8.74 -6.67 1.62
C SER A 489 9.22 -5.79 0.47
N SER A 490 9.83 -6.38 -0.56
CA SER A 490 10.31 -5.62 -1.71
C SER A 490 9.16 -4.97 -2.49
N CYS A 491 7.96 -5.57 -2.51
CA CYS A 491 6.76 -4.95 -3.08
C CYS A 491 6.40 -3.59 -2.49
N LYS A 492 6.89 -3.28 -1.29
CA LYS A 492 6.50 -2.09 -0.52
C LYS A 492 7.64 -1.07 -0.39
N ILE A 493 8.81 -1.30 -1.01
CA ILE A 493 9.93 -0.36 -0.99
C ILE A 493 9.66 0.80 -1.96
N SER A 494 9.62 2.03 -1.46
CA SER A 494 9.34 3.25 -2.26
C SER A 494 10.54 3.76 -3.05
N GLY A 495 11.75 3.41 -2.64
CA GLY A 495 12.99 3.71 -3.34
C GLY A 495 14.21 3.22 -2.56
N ILE A 496 15.34 3.08 -3.24
CA ILE A 496 16.64 2.75 -2.63
C ILE A 496 17.64 3.83 -3.01
N GLU A 497 18.14 4.56 -2.02
CA GLU A 497 19.25 5.50 -2.18
C GLU A 497 20.57 4.83 -1.80
N GLU A 498 21.55 4.86 -2.71
CA GLU A 498 22.89 4.35 -2.44
C GLU A 498 23.74 5.37 -1.69
N MET A 499 24.17 5.03 -0.47
CA MET A 499 25.07 5.89 0.31
C MET A 499 26.49 5.72 -0.20
N LYS A 500 26.94 6.61 -1.09
CA LYS A 500 28.35 6.67 -1.45
C LYS A 500 29.14 7.23 -0.28
N TRP A 501 30.08 6.43 0.23
CA TRP A 501 31.15 6.93 1.10
C TRP A 501 31.94 8.01 0.36
N ASN A 502 31.54 9.27 0.49
CA ASN A 502 32.34 10.38 0.03
C ASN A 502 33.64 10.38 0.84
N PHE A 503 34.72 10.00 0.16
CA PHE A 503 36.08 9.98 0.68
C PHE A 503 36.58 11.43 0.87
N PHE A 504 35.96 12.18 1.79
CA PHE A 504 36.43 13.48 2.25
C PHE A 504 36.73 13.42 3.75
N VAL A 505 38.01 13.15 4.03
CA VAL A 505 38.83 13.49 5.21
C VAL A 505 38.07 13.95 6.46
N PHE A 506 38.07 13.15 7.53
CA PHE A 506 38.42 13.60 8.89
C PHE A 506 38.98 12.44 9.77
N SER A 507 40.22 12.63 10.21
CA SER A 507 41.00 11.90 11.22
C SER A 507 41.43 10.44 10.93
N THR A 508 42.76 10.24 10.91
CA THR A 508 43.48 9.00 10.61
C THR A 508 43.41 7.91 11.70
N GLU A 509 42.66 8.10 12.78
CA GLU A 509 42.66 7.14 13.91
C GLU A 509 41.50 6.12 13.88
N VAL A 510 40.34 6.47 13.34
CA VAL A 510 39.18 5.55 13.31
C VAL A 510 39.30 4.51 12.18
N THR A 511 39.94 4.89 11.07
CA THR A 511 40.12 4.03 9.89
C THR A 511 41.05 2.85 10.16
N ALA A 512 42.05 3.01 11.03
CA ALA A 512 43.00 1.96 11.38
C ALA A 512 42.36 0.84 12.22
N GLN A 513 41.47 1.18 13.16
CA GLN A 513 40.75 0.18 13.97
C GLN A 513 39.70 -0.60 13.15
N LYS A 514 39.01 0.05 12.20
CA LYS A 514 38.01 -0.62 11.35
C LYS A 514 38.64 -1.53 10.27
N LEU A 515 39.76 -1.13 9.65
CA LEU A 515 40.49 -2.01 8.72
C LEU A 515 41.12 -3.23 9.40
N SER A 516 41.60 -3.08 10.64
CA SER A 516 42.14 -4.20 11.43
C SER A 516 41.06 -5.24 11.72
N ARG A 517 39.84 -4.80 12.06
CA ARG A 517 38.70 -5.69 12.33
C ARG A 517 38.24 -6.45 11.08
N TRP A 518 38.25 -5.81 9.91
CA TRP A 518 37.91 -6.42 8.62
C TRP A 518 38.95 -7.43 8.13
N ASN A 519 40.24 -7.15 8.31
CA ASN A 519 41.31 -8.10 7.97
C ASN A 519 41.29 -9.35 8.86
N ASN A 520 40.87 -9.21 10.13
CA ASN A 520 40.69 -10.35 11.03
C ASN A 520 39.50 -11.24 10.62
N LEU A 521 38.38 -10.66 10.16
CA LEU A 521 37.23 -11.43 9.65
C LEU A 521 37.56 -12.19 8.35
N LYS A 522 38.32 -11.59 7.44
CA LYS A 522 38.82 -12.28 6.23
C LYS A 522 39.78 -13.43 6.57
N GLN A 523 40.65 -13.30 7.58
CA GLN A 523 41.54 -14.38 7.98
C GLN A 523 40.83 -15.53 8.71
N MET A 524 39.72 -15.27 9.41
CA MET A 524 38.92 -16.33 10.04
C MET A 524 38.14 -17.16 9.01
N SER A 525 37.65 -16.53 7.92
CA SER A 525 37.01 -17.23 6.79
C SER A 525 37.99 -18.15 6.03
N ILE A 526 39.25 -17.76 5.89
CA ILE A 526 40.28 -18.53 5.18
C ILE A 526 40.82 -19.70 6.02
N LYS A 527 40.82 -19.59 7.36
CA LYS A 527 41.28 -20.68 8.25
C LYS A 527 40.22 -21.77 8.51
N GLY A 528 38.94 -21.51 8.24
CA GLY A 528 37.87 -22.52 8.37
C GLY A 528 37.80 -23.56 7.24
N LYS A 529 38.58 -23.41 6.16
CA LYS A 529 38.54 -24.30 4.98
C LYS A 529 39.74 -25.25 4.83
N LYS A 530 40.58 -25.41 5.86
CA LYS A 530 41.65 -26.42 5.88
C LYS A 530 41.81 -27.06 7.26
N THR A 531 40.95 -28.04 7.55
CA THR A 531 41.33 -29.30 8.23
C THR A 531 40.19 -30.30 8.06
N LYS A 532 40.58 -31.51 7.65
CA LYS A 532 39.85 -32.77 7.41
C LYS A 532 38.45 -32.93 7.98
#